data_AF-A0A959I148-F1
#
_entry.id   AF-A0A959I148-F1
#
_cell.length_a   1.000
_cell.length_b   1.000
_cell.length_c   1.000
_cell.angle_alpha   90.00
_cell.angle_beta   90.00
_cell.angle_gamma   90.00
#
_symmetry.space_group_name_H-M   'P 1'
#
loop_
_entity.id
_entity.type
_entity.pdbx_description
1 polymer ?
#
loop_
_entity_poly.entity_id
_entity_poly.type
_entity_poly.pdbx_seq_one_letter_code
_entity_poly.pdbx_strand_id
1 'polypeptide(L)'
;DGADTDGDGLCDAGDPDDDNDGVPDTQDVQPQDPKRCRDTDGDGCDDCSIGVDGFGPLPDALPNNDGADTDGDGLCDAGDPDDDNDGVPDAQDVQPQDPKRCRDIDDDGCDDCAIGTDGFGPLPDYDPENDGC
;
A
#
# COMPACT_ATOMS: atom_id res chain seq x y z
N ASP A 1 -25.43 -14.52 27.82
CA ASP A 1 -24.93 -14.75 26.45
C ASP A 1 -24.57 -13.34 25.98
N GLY A 2 -23.28 -13.06 25.76
CA GLY A 2 -22.77 -11.73 25.35
C GLY A 2 -22.83 -11.55 23.83
N ALA A 3 -22.17 -10.51 23.31
CA ALA A 3 -21.79 -10.48 21.89
C ALA A 3 -20.73 -11.56 21.61
N ASP A 4 -20.64 -11.96 20.35
CA ASP A 4 -19.75 -13.00 19.80
C ASP A 4 -19.51 -12.54 18.35
N THR A 5 -18.49 -11.70 18.18
CA THR A 5 -18.27 -10.89 16.97
C THR A 5 -17.75 -11.73 15.80
N ASP A 6 -16.87 -12.69 16.07
CA ASP A 6 -16.29 -13.61 15.09
C ASP A 6 -17.08 -14.93 14.91
N GLY A 7 -17.96 -15.28 15.85
CA GLY A 7 -18.76 -16.50 15.83
C GLY A 7 -17.98 -17.77 16.20
N ASP A 8 -16.86 -17.67 16.92
CA ASP A 8 -16.04 -18.82 17.32
C ASP A 8 -16.62 -19.62 18.50
N GLY A 9 -17.58 -19.02 19.21
CA GLY A 9 -18.32 -19.60 20.33
C GLY A 9 -17.82 -19.20 21.71
N LEU A 10 -16.80 -18.35 21.80
CA LEU A 10 -16.56 -17.48 22.94
C LEU A 10 -17.48 -16.25 22.84
N CYS A 11 -17.51 -15.43 23.88
CA CYS A 11 -18.22 -14.17 23.82
C CYS A 11 -17.21 -13.07 24.04
N ASP A 12 -17.38 -11.91 23.40
CA ASP A 12 -16.38 -10.83 23.36
C ASP A 12 -15.73 -10.55 24.74
N ALA A 13 -16.54 -10.53 25.81
CA ALA A 13 -16.03 -10.29 27.17
C ALA A 13 -15.04 -11.34 27.73
N GLY A 14 -14.89 -12.48 27.08
CA GLY A 14 -13.99 -13.57 27.44
C GLY A 14 -13.25 -14.18 26.25
N ASP A 15 -13.38 -13.57 25.08
CA ASP A 15 -12.53 -13.80 23.92
C ASP A 15 -11.22 -13.00 24.09
N PRO A 16 -10.05 -13.55 23.78
CA PRO A 16 -8.83 -12.75 23.66
C PRO A 16 -8.64 -12.03 22.31
N ASP A 17 -9.48 -12.34 21.31
CA ASP A 17 -9.40 -11.85 19.92
C ASP A 17 -10.83 -11.81 19.33
N ASP A 18 -11.54 -10.72 19.63
CA ASP A 18 -12.98 -10.54 19.40
C ASP A 18 -13.40 -10.70 17.92
N ASP A 19 -12.52 -10.41 16.95
CA ASP A 19 -12.80 -10.51 15.52
C ASP A 19 -11.93 -11.53 14.75
N ASN A 20 -11.02 -12.20 15.47
CA ASN A 20 -10.20 -13.33 15.02
C ASN A 20 -9.27 -12.99 13.85
N ASP A 21 -8.75 -11.77 13.84
CA ASP A 21 -7.83 -11.26 12.82
C ASP A 21 -6.37 -11.74 13.12
N GLY A 22 -6.11 -12.10 14.37
CA GLY A 22 -4.82 -12.62 14.83
C GLY A 22 -3.99 -11.58 15.58
N VAL A 23 -4.54 -10.39 15.79
CA VAL A 23 -4.09 -9.39 16.74
C VAL A 23 -4.98 -9.44 17.99
N PRO A 24 -4.43 -9.77 19.17
CA PRO A 24 -5.23 -9.80 20.39
C PRO A 24 -5.82 -8.42 20.72
N ASP A 25 -7.03 -8.35 21.30
CA ASP A 25 -7.76 -7.09 21.60
C ASP A 25 -6.92 -6.03 22.30
N THR A 26 -5.94 -6.46 23.11
CA THR A 26 -5.05 -5.58 23.86
C THR A 26 -4.03 -4.82 23.01
N GLN A 27 -3.83 -5.27 21.77
CA GLN A 27 -2.90 -4.72 20.78
C GLN A 27 -3.63 -4.20 19.54
N ASP A 28 -4.92 -4.50 19.44
CA ASP A 28 -5.79 -4.11 18.35
C ASP A 28 -6.42 -2.71 18.60
N VAL A 29 -6.37 -1.84 17.58
CA VAL A 29 -6.98 -0.51 17.59
C VAL A 29 -8.48 -0.50 17.31
N GLN A 30 -9.02 -1.52 16.65
CA GLN A 30 -10.44 -1.82 16.48
C GLN A 30 -10.72 -3.33 16.72
N PRO A 31 -10.79 -3.81 17.98
CA PRO A 31 -10.97 -5.23 18.31
C PRO A 31 -12.21 -5.94 17.75
N GLN A 32 -13.07 -5.28 16.99
CA GLN A 32 -14.32 -5.84 16.47
C GLN A 32 -14.45 -5.64 14.95
N ASP A 33 -13.38 -5.23 14.29
CA ASP A 33 -13.29 -4.98 12.86
C ASP A 33 -12.02 -5.67 12.32
N PRO A 34 -12.15 -6.87 11.72
CA PRO A 34 -11.02 -7.74 11.32
C PRO A 34 -10.26 -7.22 10.09
N LYS A 35 -10.38 -5.92 9.82
CA LYS A 35 -9.67 -5.20 8.76
C LYS A 35 -8.87 -4.03 9.32
N ARG A 36 -8.86 -3.87 10.64
CA ARG A 36 -8.40 -2.65 11.31
C ARG A 36 -7.71 -2.93 12.64
N CYS A 37 -6.49 -3.43 12.58
CA CYS A 37 -5.85 -3.96 13.77
C CYS A 37 -4.72 -3.07 14.30
N ARG A 38 -3.81 -2.63 13.43
CA ARG A 38 -2.62 -1.83 13.79
C ARG A 38 -1.87 -1.44 12.52
N ASP A 39 -0.81 -0.66 12.69
CA ASP A 39 0.13 -0.25 11.65
C ASP A 39 1.53 -0.36 12.28
N THR A 40 2.23 -1.47 12.02
CA THR A 40 3.45 -1.83 12.77
C THR A 40 4.72 -1.22 12.17
N ASP A 41 4.79 -1.14 10.85
CA ASP A 41 5.91 -0.55 10.12
C ASP A 41 5.72 0.96 9.86
N GLY A 42 4.52 1.49 10.04
CA GLY A 42 4.26 2.92 10.09
C GLY A 42 4.21 3.56 8.71
N ASP A 43 3.83 2.80 7.69
CA ASP A 43 3.67 3.30 6.33
C ASP A 43 2.31 4.01 6.14
N GLY A 44 1.35 3.78 7.04
CA GLY A 44 0.02 4.38 7.01
C GLY A 44 -1.06 3.46 6.43
N CYS A 45 -0.72 2.24 6.03
CA CYS A 45 -1.64 1.15 5.82
C CYS A 45 -1.90 0.39 7.13
N ASP A 46 -3.04 -0.29 7.17
CA ASP A 46 -3.42 -1.09 8.32
C ASP A 46 -2.95 -2.52 8.05
N ASP A 47 -2.15 -3.10 8.95
CA ASP A 47 -1.58 -4.45 8.85
C ASP A 47 -2.65 -5.50 8.45
N CYS A 48 -3.94 -5.25 8.79
CA CYS A 48 -5.09 -6.13 8.54
C CYS A 48 -6.00 -5.66 7.40
N SER A 49 -5.65 -4.61 6.65
CA SER A 49 -6.49 -4.04 5.60
C SER A 49 -6.85 -5.06 4.51
N ILE A 50 -5.95 -6.02 4.28
CA ILE A 50 -6.16 -7.16 3.39
C ILE A 50 -6.85 -8.30 4.16
N GLY A 51 -8.08 -8.07 4.58
CA GLY A 51 -8.80 -9.04 5.43
C GLY A 51 -9.19 -10.37 4.76
N VAL A 52 -8.91 -10.61 3.47
CA VAL A 52 -9.34 -11.85 2.76
C VAL A 52 -8.67 -12.08 1.39
N ASP A 53 -7.35 -11.94 1.24
CA ASP A 53 -6.67 -12.20 -0.06
C ASP A 53 -6.56 -13.69 -0.46
N GLY A 54 -7.14 -14.60 0.31
CA GLY A 54 -7.19 -16.01 -0.07
C GLY A 54 -5.91 -16.79 0.23
N PHE A 55 -5.05 -16.32 1.14
CA PHE A 55 -3.88 -17.05 1.64
C PHE A 55 -4.16 -18.15 2.69
N GLY A 56 -5.42 -18.50 2.96
CA GLY A 56 -5.77 -19.62 3.84
C GLY A 56 -5.82 -19.22 5.34
N PRO A 57 -5.71 -20.17 6.28
CA PRO A 57 -6.10 -19.98 7.69
C PRO A 57 -4.99 -19.37 8.58
N LEU A 58 -4.13 -18.49 8.04
CA LEU A 58 -3.03 -17.86 8.78
C LEU A 58 -3.31 -16.36 9.02
N PRO A 59 -2.70 -15.74 10.06
CA PRO A 59 -3.07 -14.44 10.61
C PRO A 59 -2.97 -13.30 9.60
N ASP A 60 -3.91 -12.36 9.68
CA ASP A 60 -4.11 -11.29 8.71
C ASP A 60 -3.35 -9.99 9.04
N ALA A 61 -2.45 -10.01 10.02
CA ALA A 61 -1.72 -8.83 10.50
C ALA A 61 -0.25 -8.77 10.04
N LEU A 62 0.00 -8.88 8.73
CA LEU A 62 1.34 -8.83 8.14
C LEU A 62 1.66 -7.39 7.71
N PRO A 63 2.64 -6.71 8.36
CA PRO A 63 2.91 -5.30 8.08
C PRO A 63 3.28 -5.04 6.61
N ASN A 64 4.12 -5.90 6.03
CA ASN A 64 4.57 -5.73 4.64
C ASN A 64 3.62 -6.34 3.57
N ASN A 65 2.35 -6.59 3.93
CA ASN A 65 1.32 -7.12 3.02
C ASN A 65 -0.05 -6.59 3.45
N ASP A 66 -0.14 -5.28 3.48
CA ASP A 66 -1.20 -4.49 4.08
C ASP A 66 -1.82 -3.48 3.09
N GLY A 67 -1.50 -3.63 1.80
CA GLY A 67 -2.08 -2.88 0.70
C GLY A 67 -1.56 -3.36 -0.67
N ALA A 68 -1.92 -2.63 -1.73
CA ALA A 68 -1.16 -2.71 -2.98
C ALA A 68 0.22 -2.09 -2.76
N ASP A 69 1.24 -2.59 -3.44
CA ASP A 69 2.64 -2.13 -3.36
C ASP A 69 3.19 -2.24 -4.79
N THR A 70 3.04 -1.16 -5.55
CA THR A 70 3.21 -1.14 -7.01
C THR A 70 4.67 -1.28 -7.43
N ASP A 71 5.60 -0.73 -6.66
CA ASP A 71 7.03 -0.78 -6.94
C ASP A 71 7.79 -1.87 -6.13
N GLY A 72 7.17 -2.44 -5.11
CA GLY A 72 7.73 -3.48 -4.27
C GLY A 72 8.75 -2.97 -3.24
N ASP A 73 8.69 -1.70 -2.86
CA ASP A 73 9.63 -1.09 -1.90
C ASP A 73 9.27 -1.39 -0.43
N GLY A 74 8.05 -1.88 -0.21
CA GLY A 74 7.52 -2.31 1.08
C GLY A 74 6.68 -1.25 1.80
N LEU A 75 6.39 -0.11 1.16
CA LEU A 75 5.28 0.77 1.52
C LEU A 75 4.07 0.40 0.66
N CYS A 76 2.88 0.40 1.24
CA CYS A 76 1.69 0.28 0.43
C CYS A 76 1.42 1.54 -0.41
N ASP A 77 0.75 1.44 -1.56
CA ASP A 77 0.34 2.56 -2.44
C ASP A 77 -0.49 3.66 -1.71
N ALA A 78 -1.08 3.36 -0.54
CA ALA A 78 -1.82 4.38 0.23
C ALA A 78 -0.92 5.18 1.20
N GLY A 79 0.25 4.63 1.51
CA GLY A 79 1.26 5.14 2.44
C GLY A 79 2.56 5.60 1.75
N ASP A 80 2.78 5.14 0.52
CA ASP A 80 3.87 5.55 -0.34
C ASP A 80 3.62 6.96 -0.91
N PRO A 81 4.62 7.87 -0.85
CA PRO A 81 4.55 9.16 -1.55
C PRO A 81 4.92 9.11 -3.05
N ASP A 82 5.40 7.97 -3.57
CA ASP A 82 5.87 7.75 -4.95
C ASP A 82 5.61 6.27 -5.37
N ASP A 83 4.33 5.95 -5.60
CA ASP A 83 3.75 4.59 -5.81
C ASP A 83 4.52 3.70 -6.81
N ASP A 84 5.18 4.28 -7.81
CA ASP A 84 5.93 3.54 -8.84
C ASP A 84 7.44 3.81 -8.88
N ASN A 85 7.93 4.62 -7.93
CA ASN A 85 9.31 5.00 -7.72
C ASN A 85 10.00 5.54 -8.99
N ASP A 86 9.25 6.25 -9.85
CA ASP A 86 9.82 6.91 -11.03
C ASP A 86 10.50 8.27 -10.71
N GLY A 87 10.33 8.75 -9.47
CA GLY A 87 10.95 9.95 -8.93
C GLY A 87 10.04 11.18 -8.97
N VAL A 88 8.80 11.05 -9.45
CA VAL A 88 7.75 12.07 -9.37
C VAL A 88 6.73 11.67 -8.30
N PRO A 89 6.62 12.44 -7.19
CA PRO A 89 5.66 12.10 -6.14
C PRO A 89 4.22 12.08 -6.67
N ASP A 90 3.36 11.19 -6.18
CA ASP A 90 2.00 10.94 -6.71
C ASP A 90 1.17 12.22 -6.86
N ALA A 91 1.36 13.17 -5.94
CA ALA A 91 0.66 14.46 -5.94
C ALA A 91 0.98 15.34 -7.18
N GLN A 92 2.04 15.03 -7.90
CA GLN A 92 2.53 15.70 -9.10
C GLN A 92 2.51 14.77 -10.32
N ASP A 93 2.11 13.50 -10.13
CA ASP A 93 2.10 12.47 -11.14
C ASP A 93 0.73 12.31 -11.81
N VAL A 94 0.69 12.18 -13.13
CA VAL A 94 -0.54 12.00 -13.91
C VAL A 94 -0.98 10.53 -14.00
N GLN A 95 -0.08 9.58 -13.75
CA GLN A 95 -0.30 8.16 -13.57
C GLN A 95 0.62 7.61 -12.45
N PRO A 96 0.31 7.84 -11.16
CA PRO A 96 1.19 7.46 -10.03
C PRO A 96 1.64 5.99 -9.96
N GLN A 97 1.02 5.10 -10.73
CA GLN A 97 1.28 3.65 -10.71
C GLN A 97 1.87 3.14 -12.04
N ASP A 98 2.30 4.03 -12.94
CA ASP A 98 2.91 3.71 -14.22
C ASP A 98 4.22 4.50 -14.39
N PRO A 99 5.40 3.88 -14.15
CA PRO A 99 6.69 4.56 -13.99
C PRO A 99 7.29 5.08 -15.32
N LYS A 100 6.43 5.29 -16.30
CA LYS A 100 6.72 5.78 -17.65
C LYS A 100 5.81 6.93 -18.03
N ARG A 101 4.95 7.39 -17.11
CA ARG A 101 3.86 8.30 -17.39
C ARG A 101 3.63 9.28 -16.25
N CYS A 102 4.57 10.19 -16.03
CA CYS A 102 4.54 11.04 -14.84
C CYS A 102 3.99 12.44 -15.08
N ARG A 103 4.45 13.15 -16.12
CA ARG A 103 4.05 14.53 -16.43
C ARG A 103 4.66 14.99 -17.76
N ASP A 104 4.33 16.21 -18.17
CA ASP A 104 4.91 16.91 -19.32
C ASP A 104 5.06 18.38 -18.88
N ILE A 105 6.24 18.76 -18.36
CA ILE A 105 6.45 20.09 -17.76
C ILE A 105 6.63 21.17 -18.84
N ASP A 106 7.26 20.83 -19.96
CA ASP A 106 7.64 21.79 -20.99
C ASP A 106 6.62 21.89 -22.15
N ASP A 107 5.55 21.09 -22.09
CA ASP A 107 4.41 21.03 -23.01
C ASP A 107 4.85 20.65 -24.45
N ASP A 108 5.90 19.85 -24.61
CA ASP A 108 6.41 19.43 -25.92
C ASP A 108 5.70 18.19 -26.51
N GLY A 109 4.93 17.50 -25.66
CA GLY A 109 4.12 16.33 -25.99
C GLY A 109 4.81 14.98 -25.77
N CYS A 110 6.02 14.98 -25.22
CA CYS A 110 6.64 13.82 -24.59
C CYS A 110 6.34 13.79 -23.08
N ASP A 111 6.60 12.63 -22.47
CA ASP A 111 6.38 12.44 -21.05
C ASP A 111 7.73 12.53 -20.37
N ASP A 112 7.85 13.37 -19.34
CA ASP A 112 9.09 13.61 -18.60
C ASP A 112 9.72 12.30 -18.10
N CYS A 113 8.94 11.23 -17.86
CA CYS A 113 9.40 9.91 -17.40
C CYS A 113 9.51 8.87 -18.52
N ALA A 114 9.41 9.31 -19.77
CA ALA A 114 9.70 8.46 -20.91
C ALA A 114 11.16 7.98 -20.86
N ILE A 115 11.40 6.72 -21.22
CA ILE A 115 12.76 6.23 -21.39
C ILE A 115 13.35 6.90 -22.64
N GLY A 116 14.10 7.99 -22.43
CA GLY A 116 14.84 8.70 -23.45
C GLY A 116 15.83 7.78 -24.19
N THR A 117 16.03 8.04 -25.48
CA THR A 117 17.07 7.35 -26.28
C THR A 117 18.42 8.07 -26.25
N ASP A 118 18.56 9.09 -25.39
CA ASP A 118 19.61 10.10 -25.40
C ASP A 118 20.92 9.67 -24.70
N GLY A 119 20.90 8.56 -23.96
CA GLY A 119 22.10 7.87 -23.49
C GLY A 119 22.34 7.86 -21.98
N PHE A 120 21.34 8.16 -21.14
CA PHE A 120 21.47 8.07 -19.68
C PHE A 120 21.25 6.67 -19.06
N GLY A 121 20.89 5.66 -19.85
CA GLY A 121 20.77 4.27 -19.40
C GLY A 121 19.33 3.76 -19.48
N PRO A 122 18.99 2.65 -18.79
CA PRO A 122 17.66 2.04 -18.86
C PRO A 122 16.68 2.56 -17.79
N LEU A 123 17.06 3.56 -17.00
CA LEU A 123 16.22 4.12 -15.95
C LEU A 123 15.37 5.27 -16.50
N PRO A 124 14.18 5.54 -15.93
CA PRO A 124 13.43 6.77 -16.21
C PRO A 124 14.36 7.98 -16.00
N ASP A 125 14.41 8.86 -16.99
CA ASP A 125 14.88 10.21 -16.76
C ASP A 125 13.68 11.04 -16.31
N TYR A 126 13.90 12.10 -15.53
CA TYR A 126 12.86 13.04 -15.06
C TYR A 126 13.22 14.44 -15.53
N ASP A 127 13.99 14.52 -16.61
CA ASP A 127 14.56 15.72 -17.18
C ASP A 127 13.64 16.21 -18.31
N PRO A 128 12.78 17.21 -18.04
CA PRO A 128 11.86 17.73 -19.05
C PRO A 128 12.57 18.37 -20.26
N GLU A 129 13.91 18.51 -20.25
CA GLU A 129 14.66 18.99 -21.42
C GLU A 129 15.22 17.86 -22.30
N ASN A 130 15.12 16.58 -21.88
CA ASN A 130 15.78 15.43 -22.53
C ASN A 130 14.95 14.13 -22.61
N ASP A 131 13.63 14.21 -22.53
CA ASP A 131 12.70 13.06 -22.50
C ASP A 131 12.44 12.38 -23.87
N GLY A 132 13.09 12.86 -24.93
CA GLY A 132 13.23 12.13 -26.20
C GLY A 132 12.29 12.55 -27.32
N CYS A 133 11.65 13.72 -27.24
CA CYS A 133 11.49 14.60 -28.38
C CYS A 133 12.34 15.88 -28.26
#